data_AF-A0A7S3FL44-F1
#
_entry.id   AF-A0A7S3FL44-F1
#
_cell.length_a   1.000
_cell.length_b   1.000
_cell.length_c   1.000
_cell.angle_alpha   90.00
_cell.angle_beta   90.00
_cell.angle_gamma   90.00
#
_symmetry.space_group_name_H-M   'P 1'
#
loop_
_entity.id
_entity.type
_entity.pdbx_description
1 polymer ?
#
loop_
_entity_poly.entity_id
_entity_poly.type
_entity_poly.pdbx_seq_one_letter_code
_entity_poly.pdbx_strand_id
1 'polypeptide(L)'
;GGGGILLGFSEEPEAPRFLLRHFFPSKIGGQPAWLDPIRLPTNEDNQTKCCGCGGPLSFLLQLYCPINLKDECFHRTLYVFTCTKEECLRKNLGVTVLR
;
A
#
# COMPACT_ATOMS: atom_id res chain seq x y z
N GLY A 1 17.83 22.02 -17.38
CA GLY A 1 18.44 20.89 -16.66
C GLY A 1 17.34 20.13 -15.98
N GLY A 2 17.05 18.92 -16.45
CA GLY A 2 15.96 18.10 -15.88
C GLY A 2 16.39 17.49 -14.57
N GLY A 3 15.93 18.05 -13.45
CA GLY A 3 16.06 17.40 -12.15
C GLY A 3 15.16 16.17 -12.13
N GLY A 4 15.76 14.98 -12.03
CA GLY A 4 15.01 13.76 -11.76
C GLY A 4 14.34 13.85 -10.38
N ILE A 5 13.16 13.27 -10.24
CA ILE A 5 12.48 13.14 -8.94
C ILE A 5 13.00 11.86 -8.28
N LEU A 6 13.67 11.99 -7.13
CA LEU A 6 14.05 10.86 -6.29
C LEU A 6 12.82 10.39 -5.49
N LEU A 7 12.40 9.15 -5.71
CA LEU A 7 11.21 8.56 -5.04
C LEU A 7 11.52 7.92 -3.68
N GLY A 8 12.77 8.00 -3.22
CA GLY A 8 13.25 7.37 -1.98
C GLY A 8 13.87 5.99 -2.22
N PHE A 9 14.33 5.37 -1.14
CA PHE A 9 14.95 4.04 -1.10
C PHE A 9 14.44 3.26 0.11
N SER A 10 14.53 1.94 0.06
CA SER A 10 14.13 1.08 1.17
C SER A 10 15.22 1.06 2.24
N GLU A 11 14.81 1.18 3.49
CA GLU A 11 15.69 1.10 4.66
C GLU A 11 15.11 0.10 5.65
N GLU A 12 15.98 -0.48 6.49
CA GLU A 12 15.51 -1.27 7.63
C GLU A 12 14.99 -0.35 8.74
N PRO A 13 13.89 -0.70 9.41
CA PRO A 13 13.39 0.10 10.50
C PRO A 13 14.35 0.03 11.69
N GLU A 14 14.60 1.17 12.35
CA GLU A 14 15.41 1.24 13.59
C GLU A 14 14.92 0.27 14.68
N ALA A 15 13.61 -0.02 14.69
CA ALA A 15 12.99 -1.02 15.55
C ALA A 15 11.64 -1.50 14.98
N PRO A 16 11.24 -2.76 15.24
CA PRO A 16 9.97 -3.32 14.74
C PRO A 16 8.72 -2.51 15.14
N ARG A 17 8.74 -1.82 16.29
CA ARG A 17 7.63 -0.98 16.76
C ARG A 17 7.26 0.13 15.77
N PHE A 18 8.22 0.64 15.00
CA PHE A 18 7.97 1.69 14.01
C PHE A 18 7.15 1.20 12.82
N LEU A 19 6.96 -0.11 12.66
CA LEU A 19 6.06 -0.69 11.66
C LEU A 19 4.60 -0.78 12.12
N LEU A 20 4.28 -0.36 13.36
CA LEU A 20 2.91 -0.35 13.89
C LEU A 20 2.11 0.83 13.34
N ARG A 21 0.79 0.65 13.22
CA ARG A 21 -0.13 1.61 12.58
C ARG A 21 -0.05 3.05 13.13
N HIS A 22 0.19 3.21 14.43
CA HIS A 22 0.22 4.53 15.09
C HIS A 22 1.51 5.31 14.83
N PHE A 23 2.49 4.70 14.15
CA PHE A 23 3.69 5.39 13.65
C PHE A 23 3.59 5.74 12.16
N PHE A 24 2.45 5.48 11.51
CA PHE A 24 2.19 5.79 10.10
C PHE A 24 3.33 5.38 9.13
N PRO A 25 3.76 4.10 9.12
CA PRO A 25 4.96 3.72 8.39
C PRO A 25 4.73 3.68 6.88
N SER A 26 5.73 4.13 6.11
CA SER A 26 5.93 3.67 4.73
C SER A 26 6.79 2.40 4.76
N LYS A 27 6.36 1.31 4.11
CA LYS A 27 7.11 0.04 4.09
C LYS A 27 6.78 -0.82 2.89
N ILE A 28 7.68 -1.77 2.61
CA ILE A 28 7.53 -2.79 1.57
C ILE A 28 7.28 -4.14 2.26
N GLY A 29 6.28 -4.90 1.80
CA GLY A 29 5.96 -6.24 2.25
C GLY A 29 5.45 -6.36 3.70
N GLY A 30 5.30 -7.60 4.14
CA GLY A 30 4.69 -7.94 5.43
C GLY A 30 3.17 -7.78 5.44
N GLN A 31 2.59 -7.54 6.62
CA GLN A 31 1.16 -7.25 6.77
C GLN A 31 0.90 -5.73 6.73
N PRO A 32 -0.18 -5.25 6.11
CA PRO A 32 -0.54 -3.83 6.13
C PRO A 32 -0.67 -3.29 7.56
N ALA A 33 -0.13 -2.10 7.83
CA ALA A 33 -0.42 -1.34 9.04
C ALA A 33 -1.66 -0.48 8.78
N TRP A 34 -2.85 -1.07 8.95
CA TRP A 34 -4.12 -0.42 8.67
C TRP A 34 -4.33 0.84 9.52
N LEU A 35 -4.58 1.97 8.84
CA LEU A 35 -4.82 3.27 9.45
C LEU A 35 -6.13 3.26 10.23
N ASP A 36 -7.20 2.74 9.59
CA ASP A 36 -8.47 2.44 10.23
C ASP A 36 -8.51 0.95 10.61
N PRO A 37 -8.50 0.60 11.90
CA PRO A 37 -8.47 -0.79 12.32
C PRO A 37 -9.84 -1.45 12.37
N ILE A 38 -10.92 -0.72 12.10
CA ILE A 38 -12.29 -1.20 12.14
C ILE A 38 -12.75 -1.54 10.73
N ARG A 39 -12.51 -0.63 9.77
CA ARG A 39 -12.94 -0.79 8.37
C ARG A 39 -11.85 -1.44 7.53
N LEU A 40 -11.65 -2.74 7.75
CA LEU A 40 -10.69 -3.53 6.99
C LEU A 40 -11.30 -4.02 5.67
N PRO A 41 -10.52 -4.09 4.57
CA PRO A 41 -10.97 -4.71 3.34
C PRO A 41 -11.30 -6.18 3.59
N THR A 42 -12.50 -6.60 3.20
CA THR A 42 -12.92 -7.99 3.30
C THR A 42 -12.76 -8.70 1.95
N ASN A 43 -12.78 -10.04 1.98
CA ASN A 43 -12.75 -10.84 0.74
C ASN A 43 -14.02 -10.67 -0.11
N GLU A 44 -15.10 -10.13 0.47
CA GLU A 44 -16.37 -9.87 -0.21
C GLU A 44 -16.31 -8.62 -1.07
N ASP A 45 -15.50 -7.64 -0.69
CA ASP A 45 -15.47 -6.32 -1.33
C ASP A 45 -14.80 -6.31 -2.73
N ASN A 46 -14.33 -7.46 -3.23
CA ASN A 46 -13.52 -7.63 -4.45
C ASN A 46 -12.23 -6.78 -4.52
N GLN A 47 -11.99 -5.89 -3.55
CA GLN A 47 -10.81 -5.02 -3.40
C GLN A 47 -9.51 -5.81 -3.19
N THR A 48 -9.61 -7.08 -2.78
CA THR A 48 -8.48 -7.98 -2.55
C THR A 48 -8.32 -9.03 -3.66
N LYS A 49 -9.07 -8.92 -4.77
CA LYS A 49 -9.03 -9.86 -5.89
C LYS A 49 -8.44 -9.22 -7.14
N CYS A 50 -7.62 -9.99 -7.84
CA CYS A 50 -7.03 -9.59 -9.11
C CYS A 50 -8.10 -9.50 -10.21
N CYS A 51 -8.19 -8.37 -10.90
CA CYS A 51 -9.11 -8.20 -12.02
C CYS A 51 -8.82 -9.14 -13.20
N GLY A 52 -7.55 -9.55 -13.36
CA GLY A 52 -7.13 -10.44 -14.45
C GLY A 52 -7.50 -11.91 -14.23
N CYS A 53 -7.25 -12.46 -13.03
CA CYS A 53 -7.42 -13.89 -12.76
C CYS A 53 -8.41 -14.23 -11.64
N GLY A 54 -9.02 -13.24 -10.98
CA GLY A 54 -9.94 -13.42 -9.85
C GLY A 54 -9.30 -13.92 -8.55
N GLY A 55 -8.01 -14.27 -8.57
CA GLY A 55 -7.28 -14.76 -7.39
C GLY A 55 -6.94 -13.66 -6.38
N PRO A 56 -6.50 -14.03 -5.16
CA PRO A 56 -6.14 -13.06 -4.13
C PRO A 56 -4.92 -12.23 -4.53
N LEU A 57 -4.91 -10.97 -4.12
CA LEU A 57 -3.75 -10.09 -4.23
C LEU A 57 -2.86 -10.20 -2.98
N SER A 58 -1.56 -10.05 -3.17
CA SER A 58 -0.57 -9.96 -2.10
C SER A 58 -0.24 -8.51 -1.77
N PHE A 59 -0.04 -8.20 -0.49
CA PHE A 59 0.41 -6.88 -0.09
C PHE A 59 1.83 -6.62 -0.62
N LEU A 60 2.01 -5.52 -1.36
CA LEU A 60 3.29 -5.14 -1.93
C LEU A 60 3.97 -4.07 -1.07
N LEU A 61 3.28 -2.96 -0.81
CA LEU A 61 3.82 -1.85 -0.03
C LEU A 61 2.71 -0.94 0.49
N GLN A 62 3.04 -0.12 1.49
CA GLN A 62 2.21 1.00 1.92
C GLN A 62 3.04 2.28 1.95
N LEU A 63 2.39 3.39 1.63
CA LEU A 63 2.99 4.72 1.61
C LEU A 63 2.18 5.66 2.49
N TYR A 64 2.83 6.25 3.48
CA TYR A 64 2.25 7.38 4.21
C TYR A 64 2.32 8.63 3.32
N CYS A 65 1.16 9.23 3.04
CA CYS A 65 1.00 10.31 2.06
C CYS A 65 0.09 11.40 2.64
N PRO A 66 0.49 12.14 3.68
CA PRO A 66 -0.36 13.15 4.31
C PRO A 66 -0.88 14.20 3.31
N ILE A 67 -2.06 14.76 3.57
CA ILE A 67 -2.65 15.84 2.76
C ILE A 67 -2.57 17.13 3.56
N ASN A 68 -1.56 17.95 3.29
CA ASN A 68 -1.32 19.19 4.04
C ASN A 68 -2.20 20.37 3.57
N LEU A 69 -3.19 20.13 2.70
CA LEU A 69 -4.03 21.17 2.09
C LEU A 69 -5.23 21.57 2.97
N LYS A 70 -5.59 20.76 3.97
CA LYS A 70 -6.66 21.03 4.93
C LYS A 70 -6.22 20.51 6.29
N ASP A 71 -6.38 21.32 7.33
CA ASP A 71 -5.95 20.95 8.68
C ASP A 71 -6.61 19.64 9.13
N GLU A 72 -7.88 19.41 8.79
CA GLU A 72 -8.60 18.18 9.18
C GLU A 72 -8.14 16.89 8.45
N CYS A 73 -7.26 16.98 7.44
CA CYS A 73 -6.85 15.87 6.58
C CYS A 73 -5.45 15.33 6.92
N PHE A 74 -5.19 15.04 8.20
CA PHE A 74 -3.85 14.74 8.71
C PHE A 74 -3.21 13.48 8.10
N HIS A 75 -3.87 12.32 8.24
CA HIS A 75 -3.27 11.04 7.89
C HIS A 75 -3.96 10.40 6.68
N ARG A 76 -3.16 10.07 5.66
CA ARG A 76 -3.57 9.26 4.52
C ARG A 76 -2.47 8.25 4.26
N THR A 77 -2.86 7.01 4.06
CA THR A 77 -1.96 5.93 3.66
C THR A 77 -2.49 5.34 2.36
N LEU A 78 -1.61 4.97 1.45
CA LEU A 78 -1.96 4.18 0.27
C LEU A 78 -1.43 2.76 0.50
N TYR A 79 -2.26 1.75 0.24
CA TYR A 79 -1.90 0.34 0.32
C TYR A 79 -1.91 -0.23 -1.09
N VAL A 80 -0.78 -0.76 -1.53
CA VAL A 80 -0.62 -1.33 -2.87
C VAL A 80 -0.60 -2.85 -2.75
N PHE A 81 -1.46 -3.48 -3.54
CA PHE A 81 -1.58 -4.93 -3.64
C PHE A 81 -1.27 -5.37 -5.06
N THR A 82 -0.66 -6.54 -5.21
CA THR A 82 -0.27 -7.08 -6.50
C THR A 82 -0.58 -8.58 -6.63
N CYS A 83 -0.92 -9.01 -7.83
CA CYS A 83 -1.04 -10.40 -8.20
C CYS A 83 0.34 -10.95 -8.55
N THR A 84 0.66 -12.14 -8.06
CA THR A 84 1.95 -12.80 -8.32
C THR A 84 1.96 -13.67 -9.57
N LYS A 85 0.82 -13.82 -10.26
CA LYS A 85 0.74 -14.58 -11.52
C LYS A 85 1.34 -13.79 -12.67
N GLU A 86 2.20 -14.46 -13.42
CA GLU A 86 2.95 -13.88 -14.53
C GLU A 86 2.03 -13.24 -15.59
N GLU A 87 0.91 -13.87 -15.93
CA GLU A 87 0.01 -13.35 -16.96
C GLU A 87 -0.65 -12.03 -16.52
N CYS A 88 -0.85 -11.84 -15.21
CA CYS A 88 -1.46 -10.64 -14.64
C CYS A 88 -0.45 -9.49 -14.54
N LEU A 89 0.79 -9.81 -14.19
CA LEU A 89 1.89 -8.84 -14.12
C LEU A 89 2.22 -8.28 -15.51
N ARG A 90 2.33 -9.14 -16.53
CA ARG A 90 2.67 -8.72 -17.90
C ARG A 90 1.61 -7.83 -18.56
N LYS A 91 0.36 -7.89 -18.10
CA LYS A 91 -0.78 -7.16 -18.68
C LYS A 91 -1.21 -5.93 -17.87
N ASN A 92 -0.50 -5.59 -16.79
CA ASN A 92 -0.89 -4.53 -15.84
C ASN A 92 -2.31 -4.69 -15.26
N LEU A 93 -2.81 -5.94 -15.18
CA LEU A 93 -4.13 -6.27 -14.62
C LEU A 93 -4.05 -6.70 -13.15
N GLY A 94 -2.82 -6.81 -12.63
CA GLY A 94 -2.53 -7.40 -11.34
C GLY A 94 -2.39 -6.42 -10.18
N VAL A 95 -2.54 -5.11 -10.36
CA VAL A 95 -2.27 -4.12 -9.30
C VAL A 95 -3.56 -3.44 -8.84
N THR A 96 -3.73 -3.29 -7.53
CA THR A 96 -4.82 -2.52 -6.92
C THR A 96 -4.29 -1.65 -5.81
N VAL A 97 -4.84 -0.44 -5.68
CA VAL A 97 -4.47 0.52 -4.65
C VAL A 97 -5.69 0.81 -3.79
N LEU A 98 -5.56 0.59 -2.48
CA LEU A 98 -6.55 0.97 -1.48
C LEU A 98 -6.07 2.22 -0.75
N ARG A 99 -7.02 3.02 -0.27
CA ARG A 99 -6.77 4.23 0.51
C ARG A 99 -7.34 4.10 1.91
#